data_AF-A6LVR8-F1
#
_entry.id   AF-A6LVR8-F1
#
_cell.length_a   1.000
_cell.length_b   1.000
_cell.length_c   1.000
_cell.angle_alpha   90.00
_cell.angle_beta   90.00
_cell.angle_gamma   90.00
#
_symmetry.space_group_name_H-M   'P 1'
#
loop_
_entity.id
_entity.type
_entity.pdbx_description
1 polymer ?
#
loop_
_entity_poly.entity_id
_entity_poly.type
_entity_poly.pdbx_seq_one_letter_code
_entity_poly.pdbx_strand_id
1 'polypeptide(L)' 'MTGFENLTPEDSLILTNAIVISLAKGKNAEELNVLGNFIVGIGCLLVITIMVTKITAIITT' A
#
# COMPACT_ATOMS: atom_id res chain seq x y z
N MET A 1 -0.09 -18.72 1.11
CA MET A 1 0.99 -18.02 0.39
C MET A 1 1.46 -16.88 1.27
N THR A 2 2.44 -17.13 2.13
CA THR A 2 2.94 -16.14 3.12
C THR A 2 4.37 -15.75 2.76
N GLY A 3 4.53 -14.91 1.74
CA GLY A 3 5.84 -14.48 1.23
C GLY A 3 6.39 -13.21 1.86
N PHE A 4 5.59 -12.50 2.67
CA PHE A 4 5.90 -11.16 3.17
C PHE A 4 5.98 -11.07 4.69
N GLU A 5 5.82 -12.18 5.42
CA GLU A 5 5.68 -12.16 6.88
C GLU A 5 7.01 -11.97 7.63
N ASN A 6 8.15 -12.14 6.95
CA ASN A 6 9.50 -12.04 7.52
C ASN A 6 10.39 -10.99 6.84
N LEU A 7 9.80 -10.03 6.14
CA LEU A 7 10.60 -8.95 5.55
C LEU A 7 11.09 -8.01 6.65
N THR A 8 12.39 -7.71 6.65
CA THR A 8 12.88 -6.59 7.44
C THR A 8 12.31 -5.28 6.86
N PRO A 9 12.33 -4.17 7.64
CA PRO A 9 11.95 -2.86 7.11
C PRO A 9 12.75 -2.47 5.86
N GLU A 10 14.02 -2.88 5.80
CA GLU A 10 14.91 -2.61 4.67
C GLU A 10 14.55 -3.44 3.43
N ASP A 11 14.28 -4.74 3.60
CA ASP A 11 13.81 -5.59 2.50
C ASP A 11 12.45 -5.11 1.94
N SER A 12 11.57 -4.66 2.84
CA SER A 12 10.27 -4.08 2.47
C SER A 12 10.43 -2.80 1.66
N LEU A 13 11.40 -1.95 2.02
CA LEU A 13 11.71 -0.73 1.29
C LEU A 13 12.26 -1.03 -0.11
N ILE A 14 13.20 -1.98 -0.20
CA ILE A 14 13.80 -2.41 -1.47
C ILE A 14 12.70 -2.97 -2.40
N LEU A 15 11.84 -3.84 -1.88
CA LEU A 15 10.73 -4.41 -2.64
C LEU A 15 9.74 -3.34 -3.10
N THR A 16 9.37 -2.41 -2.21
CA THR A 16 8.46 -1.30 -2.53
C THR A 16 9.03 -0.45 -3.66
N ASN A 17 10.32 -0.11 -3.58
CA ASN A 17 11.00 0.66 -4.62
C ASN A 17 11.02 -0.09 -5.96
N ALA A 18 11.30 -1.40 -5.95
CA ALA A 18 11.30 -2.22 -7.17
C ALA A 18 9.90 -2.26 -7.84
N ILE A 19 8.84 -2.35 -7.04
CA ILE A 19 7.45 -2.31 -7.52
C ILE A 19 7.13 -0.92 -8.11
N VAL A 20 7.45 0.16 -7.38
CA VAL A 20 7.18 1.54 -7.81
C VAL A 20 7.91 1.86 -9.12
N ILE A 21 9.19 1.48 -9.23
CA ILE A 21 9.97 1.68 -10.45
C ILE A 21 9.35 0.91 -11.63
N SER A 22 8.94 -0.34 -11.40
CA SER A 22 8.32 -1.17 -12.44
C SER A 22 6.98 -0.60 -12.91
N LEU A 23 6.17 -0.07 -11.98
CA LEU A 23 4.89 0.55 -12.29
C LEU A 23 5.05 1.92 -12.98
N ALA A 24 6.08 2.67 -12.64
CA ALA A 24 6.36 3.99 -13.19
C ALA A 24 7.05 3.95 -14.56
N LYS A 25 7.73 2.84 -14.90
CA LYS A 25 8.53 2.73 -16.12
C LYS A 25 7.68 2.94 -17.38
N GLY A 26 8.13 3.86 -18.24
CA GLY A 26 7.49 4.15 -19.53
C GLY A 26 6.22 5.00 -19.45
N LYS A 27 5.83 5.45 -18.26
CA LYS A 27 4.69 6.36 -18.07
C LYS A 27 5.10 7.82 -18.17
N ASN A 28 4.21 8.64 -18.70
CA ASN A 28 4.36 10.09 -18.68
C ASN A 28 3.86 10.70 -17.35
N ALA A 29 4.04 12.01 -17.16
CA ALA A 29 3.69 12.70 -15.92
C ALA A 29 2.19 12.59 -15.55
N GLU A 30 1.30 12.59 -16.55
CA GLU A 30 -0.14 12.52 -16.33
C GLU A 30 -0.57 11.10 -15.91
N GLU A 31 0.00 10.08 -16.56
CA GLU A 31 -0.22 8.68 -16.18
C GLU A 31 0.34 8.36 -14.79
N LEU A 32 1.47 8.94 -14.41
CA LEU A 32 2.02 8.83 -13.06
C LEU A 32 1.14 9.53 -12.03
N ASN A 33 0.54 10.67 -12.37
CA ASN A 33 -0.38 11.38 -11.49
C ASN A 33 -1.64 10.55 -11.20
N VAL A 34 -2.23 9.92 -12.23
CA VAL A 34 -3.36 9.01 -12.08
C VAL A 34 -2.98 7.78 -11.24
N LEU A 35 -1.80 7.19 -11.50
CA LEU A 35 -1.29 6.06 -10.71
C LEU A 35 -1.09 6.43 -9.24
N GLY A 36 -0.53 7.61 -8.95
CA GLY A 36 -0.35 8.14 -7.60
C GLY A 36 -1.70 8.30 -6.88
N ASN A 37 -2.69 8.91 -7.55
CA ASN A 37 -4.04 9.06 -7.02
C ASN A 37 -4.71 7.71 -6.73
N PHE A 38 -4.51 6.70 -7.59
CA PHE A 38 -5.01 5.36 -7.36
C PHE A 38 -4.39 4.71 -6.11
N ILE A 39 -3.06 4.77 -5.96
CA ILE A 39 -2.36 4.22 -4.80
C ILE A 39 -2.82 4.92 -3.50
N VAL A 40 -2.94 6.24 -3.50
CA VAL A 40 -3.44 7.01 -2.35
C VAL A 40 -4.88 6.58 -2.00
N GLY A 41 -5.75 6.44 -3.00
CA GLY A 41 -7.13 6.00 -2.79
C GLY A 41 -7.22 4.62 -2.12
N ILE A 42 -6.46 3.64 -2.62
CA ILE A 42 -6.39 2.30 -2.01
C ILE A 42 -5.78 2.35 -0.60
N GLY A 43 -4.72 3.15 -0.40
CA GLY A 43 -4.09 3.35 0.90
C GLY A 43 -5.07 3.88 1.95
N CYS A 44 -5.90 4.86 1.58
CA CYS A 44 -6.97 5.36 2.45
C CYS A 44 -7.98 4.26 2.82
N LEU A 45 -8.42 3.45 1.85
CA LEU A 45 -9.35 2.35 2.11
C LEU A 45 -8.77 1.28 3.05
N LEU A 46 -7.49 0.95 2.92
CA LEU A 46 -6.81 0.01 3.81
C LEU A 46 -6.75 0.55 5.24
N VAL A 47 -6.36 1.82 5.42
CA VAL A 47 -6.32 2.46 6.74
C VAL A 47 -7.71 2.52 7.37
N ILE A 48 -8.73 2.90 6.61
CA ILE A 48 -10.13 2.91 7.06
C ILE A 48 -10.56 1.52 7.51
N THR A 49 -10.26 0.48 6.71
CA THR A 49 -10.63 -0.91 7.04
C THR A 49 -9.98 -1.38 8.34
N ILE A 50 -8.69 -1.09 8.54
CA ILE A 50 -7.97 -1.43 9.78
C ILE A 50 -8.56 -0.67 10.98
N MET A 51 -8.84 0.63 10.82
CA MET A 51 -9.44 1.46 11.87
C MET A 51 -10.83 0.97 12.27
N VAL A 52 -11.70 0.68 11.30
CA VAL A 52 -13.05 0.16 11.53
C VAL A 52 -13.00 -1.17 12.27
N THR A 53 -12.09 -2.08 11.85
CA THR A 53 -11.93 -3.39 12.50
C THR A 53 -11.50 -3.24 13.96
N LYS A 54 -10.59 -2.29 14.25
CA LYS A 54 -10.16 -1.99 15.62
C LYS A 54 -11.28 -1.37 16.48
N ILE A 55 -12.08 -0.46 15.92
CA ILE A 55 -13.23 0.13 16.64
C ILE A 55 -14.24 -0.97 16.96
N THR A 56 -14.64 -1.78 15.98
CA THR A 56 -15.58 -2.90 16.18
C THR A 56 -15.11 -3.82 17.30
N ALA A 57 -13.82 -4.17 17.35
CA ALA A 57 -13.27 -4.99 18.42
C ALA A 57 -13.42 -4.37 19.82
N ILE A 58 -13.31 -3.04 19.96
CA ILE A 58 -13.43 -2.31 21.23
C ILE A 58 -14.89 -2.25 21.71
N ILE A 59 -15.87 -2.07 20.82
CA ILE A 59 -17.30 -1.96 21.19
C ILE A 59 -17.96 -3.32 21.49
N THR A 60 -17.35 -4.44 21.06
CA THR A 60 -17.84 -5.80 21.35
C THR A 60 -17.18 -6.49 22.53
N THR A 61 -16.20 -5.86 23.19
CA THR A 61 -15.58 -6.29 24.45
C THR A 61 -16.12 -5.49 25.63
#